data_AF-A0A968HPU1-F1
#
_entry.id   AF-A0A968HPU1-F1
#
_cell.length_a   1.000
_cell.length_b   1.000
_cell.length_c   1.000
_cell.angle_alpha   90.00
_cell.angle_beta   90.00
_cell.angle_gamma   90.00
#
_symmetry.space_group_name_H-M   'P 1'
#
loop_
_entity.id
_entity.type
_entity.pdbx_description
1 polymer ?
#
loop_
_entity_poly.entity_id
_entity_poly.type
_entity_poly.pdbx_seq_one_letter_code
_entity_poly.pdbx_strand_id
1 'polypeptide(L)'
;MWGPRLWICVGRQRSRPQGRLADATRALLGLQEPLGAIDRQEWIEDVEIDLTLNELTQVVRGLLKGNGNMLERVLDPNPLRADEGVAELRERVLRNLCRRSHAHYRGFATSQRQALDPAAPQAKKVLYVLRTCLTGAHLLETGEVVPDLTRLWSRYEFPEVPELIEHKRSAERGLLDASWIERIPALLDRAFARLDQAYASSSLPEQPAEPELLEEWLIARRLAQL
;
A
#
# COMPACT_ATOMS: atom_id res chain seq x y z
N MET A 1 -10.74 -32.67 3.51
CA MET A 1 -9.63 -32.90 4.45
C MET A 1 -8.31 -32.69 3.72
N TRP A 2 -7.84 -31.44 3.57
CA TRP A 2 -6.49 -31.07 3.07
C TRP A 2 -6.18 -29.64 3.57
N GLY A 3 -5.00 -29.45 4.16
CA GLY A 3 -4.66 -28.49 5.23
C GLY A 3 -4.34 -27.01 4.88
N PRO A 4 -3.81 -26.25 5.86
CA PRO A 4 -3.84 -24.79 5.94
C PRO A 4 -2.69 -24.14 5.17
N ARG A 5 -2.98 -23.19 4.28
CA ARG A 5 -1.97 -22.37 3.58
C ARG A 5 -2.48 -20.93 3.40
N LEU A 6 -1.58 -20.00 3.66
CA LEU A 6 -1.78 -18.56 3.84
C LEU A 6 -1.91 -17.80 2.53
N TRP A 7 -2.67 -16.70 2.58
CA TRP A 7 -2.91 -15.78 1.48
C TRP A 7 -2.74 -14.34 1.98
N ILE A 8 -2.22 -13.46 1.14
CA ILE A 8 -2.41 -12.01 1.27
C ILE A 8 -2.91 -11.53 -0.10
N CYS A 9 -4.21 -11.26 -0.17
CA CYS A 9 -4.88 -10.73 -1.35
C CYS A 9 -5.67 -9.48 -0.92
N VAL A 10 -5.50 -8.37 -1.64
CA VAL A 10 -6.23 -7.12 -1.41
C VAL A 10 -7.01 -6.82 -2.68
N GLY A 11 -8.33 -7.00 -2.62
CA GLY A 11 -9.29 -6.75 -3.70
C GLY A 11 -10.71 -7.09 -3.23
N ARG A 12 -11.69 -6.22 -3.50
CA ARG A 12 -13.09 -6.44 -3.09
C ARG A 12 -13.77 -7.49 -3.99
N GLN A 13 -14.39 -8.45 -3.31
CA GLN A 13 -15.56 -9.25 -3.69
C GLN A 13 -15.37 -10.63 -4.36
N ARG A 14 -16.51 -11.35 -4.38
CA ARG A 14 -16.75 -12.79 -4.26
C ARG A 14 -16.31 -13.59 -5.48
N SER A 15 -15.28 -14.40 -5.33
CA SER A 15 -15.22 -15.85 -5.61
C SER A 15 -13.75 -16.25 -5.82
N ARG A 16 -13.47 -17.55 -5.64
CA ARG A 16 -12.16 -18.11 -5.22
C ARG A 16 -11.01 -17.80 -6.19
N PRO A 17 -9.92 -17.15 -5.75
CA PRO A 17 -8.63 -17.31 -6.39
C PRO A 17 -7.97 -18.61 -5.88
N GLN A 18 -7.51 -19.46 -6.81
CA GLN A 18 -6.51 -20.51 -6.58
C GLN A 18 -5.15 -19.96 -7.05
N GLY A 19 -4.10 -20.06 -6.22
CA GLY A 19 -2.82 -19.41 -6.46
C GLY A 19 -2.02 -19.21 -5.18
N ARG A 20 -1.24 -20.22 -4.80
CA ARG A 20 -0.29 -20.19 -3.66
C ARG A 20 1.01 -19.55 -4.17
N LEU A 21 1.53 -18.50 -3.52
CA LEU A 21 2.84 -17.92 -3.86
C LEU A 21 3.84 -17.96 -2.69
N ALA A 22 3.89 -19.10 -2.01
CA ALA A 22 5.18 -19.60 -1.55
C ALA A 22 5.64 -20.52 -2.68
N ASP A 23 6.72 -20.17 -3.38
CA ASP A 23 7.43 -21.18 -4.16
C ASP A 23 7.59 -22.41 -3.29
N ALA A 24 7.34 -23.61 -3.82
CA ALA A 24 7.54 -24.83 -3.05
C ALA A 24 8.92 -24.71 -2.41
N THR A 25 9.04 -24.82 -1.08
CA THR A 25 10.25 -24.40 -0.38
C THR A 25 11.52 -25.03 -0.95
N ARG A 26 11.40 -26.24 -1.51
CA ARG A 26 12.45 -26.92 -2.27
C ARG A 26 12.97 -26.15 -3.48
N ALA A 27 12.13 -25.45 -4.24
CA ALA A 27 12.52 -24.62 -5.38
C ALA A 27 13.42 -23.46 -4.96
N LEU A 28 13.21 -22.91 -3.75
CA LEU A 28 14.08 -21.86 -3.17
C LEU A 28 15.46 -22.38 -2.76
N LEU A 29 15.62 -23.71 -2.61
CA LEU A 29 16.89 -24.37 -2.31
C LEU A 29 17.62 -24.85 -3.58
N GLY A 30 16.95 -24.82 -4.73
CA GLY A 30 17.50 -25.23 -6.01
C GLY A 30 18.33 -24.14 -6.67
N LEU A 31 18.92 -24.45 -7.83
CA LEU A 31 19.74 -23.51 -8.62
C LEU A 31 18.90 -22.52 -9.45
N GLN A 32 17.57 -22.69 -9.49
CA GLN A 32 16.69 -21.83 -10.25
C GLN A 32 16.40 -20.56 -9.46
N GLU A 33 16.27 -19.43 -10.17
CA GLU A 33 15.86 -18.19 -9.53
C GLU A 33 14.41 -18.32 -9.03
N PRO A 34 14.11 -17.90 -7.79
CA PRO A 34 12.74 -17.85 -7.28
C PRO A 34 11.82 -17.04 -8.19
N LEU A 35 10.52 -17.36 -8.19
CA LEU A 35 9.56 -16.60 -8.99
C LEU A 35 9.53 -15.14 -8.54
N GLY A 36 9.50 -14.26 -9.55
CA GLY A 36 9.25 -12.84 -9.38
C GLY A 36 7.83 -12.55 -8.87
N ALA A 37 7.46 -11.27 -8.82
CA ALA A 37 6.06 -10.91 -8.65
C ALA A 37 5.24 -11.46 -9.82
N ILE A 38 4.05 -11.98 -9.56
CA ILE A 38 3.11 -12.41 -10.59
C ILE A 38 2.01 -11.35 -10.67
N ASP A 39 1.91 -10.70 -11.82
CA ASP A 39 0.85 -9.76 -12.14
C ASP A 39 -0.14 -10.40 -13.12
N ARG A 40 -1.43 -10.34 -12.78
CA ARG A 40 -2.52 -10.83 -13.61
C ARG A 40 -3.63 -9.79 -13.65
N GLN A 41 -3.81 -9.21 -14.82
CA GLN A 41 -4.94 -8.32 -15.12
C GLN A 41 -5.90 -9.01 -16.08
N GLU A 42 -7.13 -9.25 -15.66
CA GLU A 42 -8.15 -9.90 -16.49
C GLU A 42 -9.57 -9.48 -16.12
N TRP A 43 -10.52 -9.72 -17.03
CA TRP A 43 -11.95 -9.53 -16.75
C TRP A 43 -12.59 -10.89 -16.47
N ILE A 44 -13.21 -11.05 -15.30
CA ILE A 44 -13.98 -12.23 -14.92
C ILE A 44 -15.40 -11.78 -14.58
N GLU A 45 -16.41 -12.27 -15.28
CA GLU A 45 -17.83 -11.96 -14.99
C GLU A 45 -18.08 -10.44 -14.83
N ASP A 46 -17.57 -9.64 -15.77
CA ASP A 46 -17.64 -8.17 -15.78
C ASP A 46 -16.94 -7.45 -14.61
N VAL A 47 -16.13 -8.18 -13.84
CA VAL A 47 -15.25 -7.64 -12.81
C VAL A 47 -13.82 -7.62 -13.33
N GLU A 48 -13.23 -6.43 -13.38
CA GLU A 48 -11.80 -6.28 -13.59
C GLU A 48 -11.03 -6.79 -12.36
N ILE A 49 -10.22 -7.82 -12.57
CA ILE A 49 -9.30 -8.38 -11.59
C ILE A 49 -7.91 -7.86 -11.90
N ASP A 50 -7.37 -7.07 -10.98
CA ASP A 50 -5.98 -6.64 -10.96
C ASP A 50 -5.27 -7.30 -9.76
N LEU A 51 -4.58 -8.41 -10.02
CA LEU A 51 -3.97 -9.26 -9.01
C LEU A 51 -2.45 -9.23 -9.13
N THR A 52 -1.79 -8.69 -8.10
CA THR A 52 -0.35 -8.87 -7.88
C THR A 52 -0.11 -9.84 -6.73
N LEU A 53 0.72 -10.85 -6.94
CA LEU A 53 1.23 -11.77 -5.93
C LEU A 53 2.74 -11.58 -5.76
N ASN A 54 3.22 -11.61 -4.52
CA ASN A 54 4.64 -11.45 -4.20
C ASN A 54 5.16 -12.64 -3.40
N GLU A 55 6.39 -13.06 -3.69
CA GLU A 55 7.09 -14.06 -2.87
C GLU A 55 7.45 -13.44 -1.51
N LEU A 56 7.49 -14.27 -0.47
CA LEU A 56 7.64 -13.80 0.92
C LEU A 56 8.94 -13.01 1.15
N THR A 57 10.04 -13.32 0.47
CA THR A 57 11.28 -12.51 0.51
C THR A 57 11.03 -11.10 -0.01
N GLN A 58 10.27 -10.96 -1.10
CA GLN A 58 9.97 -9.64 -1.67
C GLN A 58 9.11 -8.82 -0.70
N VAL A 59 8.13 -9.47 -0.06
CA VAL A 59 7.31 -8.85 0.97
C VAL A 59 8.19 -8.39 2.14
N VAL A 60 8.98 -9.28 2.74
CA VAL A 60 9.86 -8.98 3.89
C VAL A 60 10.88 -7.89 3.54
N ARG A 61 11.58 -8.01 2.41
CA ARG A 61 12.53 -6.97 1.96
C ARG A 61 11.83 -5.63 1.69
N GLY A 62 10.60 -5.67 1.15
CA GLY A 62 9.79 -4.48 0.94
C GLY A 62 9.43 -3.80 2.26
N LEU A 63 8.98 -4.57 3.25
CA LEU A 63 8.65 -4.07 4.59
C LEU A 63 9.86 -3.41 5.26
N LEU A 64 11.04 -4.04 5.21
CA LEU A 64 12.29 -3.49 5.76
C LEU A 64 12.79 -2.21 5.04
N LYS A 65 12.37 -2.02 3.79
CA LYS A 65 12.62 -0.79 3.01
C LYS A 65 11.55 0.28 3.23
N GLY A 66 10.53 0.03 4.05
CA GLY A 66 9.41 0.95 4.24
C GLY A 66 8.48 1.03 3.02
N ASN A 67 8.37 -0.03 2.22
CA ASN A 67 7.50 -0.03 1.05
C ASN A 67 6.02 0.06 1.47
N GLY A 68 5.41 1.23 1.21
CA GLY A 68 4.01 1.53 1.54
C GLY A 68 3.02 0.54 0.95
N ASN A 69 3.24 0.04 -0.27
CA ASN A 69 2.38 -0.99 -0.85
C ASN A 69 2.39 -2.29 -0.02
N MET A 70 3.56 -2.70 0.51
CA MET A 70 3.64 -3.89 1.38
C MET A 70 3.03 -3.63 2.75
N LEU A 71 3.26 -2.45 3.31
CA LEU A 71 2.69 -2.03 4.59
C LEU A 71 1.15 -2.00 4.53
N GLU A 72 0.57 -1.34 3.52
CA GLU A 72 -0.88 -1.28 3.29
C GLU A 72 -1.48 -2.68 3.15
N ARG A 73 -0.81 -3.61 2.46
CA ARG A 73 -1.30 -4.98 2.25
C ARG A 73 -1.26 -5.85 3.51
N VAL A 74 -0.17 -5.78 4.28
CA VAL A 74 -0.01 -6.60 5.49
C VAL A 74 -0.83 -6.06 6.67
N LEU A 75 -0.92 -4.73 6.77
CA LEU A 75 -1.63 -4.04 7.84
C LEU A 75 -3.11 -3.78 7.51
N ASP A 76 -3.62 -4.22 6.36
CA ASP A 76 -5.03 -4.12 6.01
C ASP A 76 -5.89 -4.78 7.10
N PRO A 77 -6.81 -4.05 7.76
CA PRO A 77 -7.69 -4.63 8.76
C PRO A 77 -8.67 -5.67 8.17
N ASN A 78 -8.92 -5.64 6.85
CA ASN A 78 -9.90 -6.49 6.17
C ASN A 78 -9.28 -7.29 5.00
N PRO A 79 -8.28 -8.16 5.26
CA PRO A 79 -7.68 -8.94 4.20
C PRO A 79 -8.70 -9.92 3.62
N LEU A 80 -8.65 -10.18 2.31
CA LEU A 80 -9.55 -11.14 1.67
C LEU A 80 -9.45 -12.54 2.31
N ARG A 81 -8.24 -12.87 2.77
CA ARG A 81 -7.95 -14.07 3.53
C ARG A 81 -6.74 -13.81 4.42
N ALA A 82 -6.79 -14.30 5.65
CA ALA A 82 -5.67 -14.33 6.59
C ALA A 82 -5.64 -15.69 7.28
N ASP A 83 -4.45 -16.13 7.64
CA ASP A 83 -4.22 -17.21 8.62
C ASP A 83 -3.21 -16.75 9.67
N GLU A 84 -2.85 -17.66 10.58
CA GLU A 84 -1.93 -17.39 11.69
C GLU A 84 -0.62 -16.71 11.24
N GLY A 85 -0.07 -17.09 10.07
CA GLY A 85 1.16 -16.48 9.58
C GLY A 85 1.01 -15.00 9.18
N VAL A 86 -0.19 -14.55 8.78
CA VAL A 86 -0.45 -13.11 8.54
C VAL A 86 -0.53 -12.36 9.86
N ALA A 87 -1.15 -12.94 10.88
CA ALA A 87 -1.21 -12.32 12.21
C ALA A 87 0.20 -12.17 12.82
N GLU A 88 1.03 -13.21 12.73
CA GLU A 88 2.42 -13.20 13.16
C GLU A 88 3.28 -12.17 12.40
N LEU A 89 3.09 -12.06 11.08
CA LEU A 89 3.80 -11.08 10.27
C LEU A 89 3.38 -9.66 10.65
N ARG A 90 2.08 -9.41 10.86
CA ARG A 90 1.54 -8.11 11.24
C ARG A 90 2.17 -7.58 12.53
N GLU A 91 2.24 -8.41 13.56
CA GLU A 91 2.88 -8.04 14.83
C GLU A 91 4.33 -7.58 14.62
N ARG A 92 5.10 -8.34 13.83
CA ARG A 92 6.51 -8.05 13.53
C ARG A 92 6.69 -6.80 12.68
N VAL A 93 5.76 -6.55 11.75
CA VAL A 93 5.75 -5.32 10.94
C VAL A 93 5.49 -4.10 11.81
N LEU A 94 4.55 -4.17 12.76
CA LEU A 94 4.25 -3.06 13.68
C LEU A 94 5.48 -2.67 14.51
N ARG A 95 6.25 -3.66 14.99
CA ARG A 95 7.52 -3.44 15.72
C ARG A 95 8.65 -2.87 14.86
N ASN A 96 8.54 -2.99 13.54
CA ASN A 96 9.54 -2.57 12.57
C ASN A 96 9.14 -1.35 11.73
N LEU A 97 8.04 -0.68 12.06
CA LEU A 97 7.67 0.58 11.44
C LEU A 97 8.76 1.63 11.69
N CYS A 98 9.15 2.32 10.63
CA CYS A 98 10.24 3.29 10.68
C CYS A 98 10.02 4.43 9.67
N ARG A 99 10.81 5.48 9.83
CA ARG A 99 10.77 6.70 9.02
C ARG A 99 11.15 6.46 7.55
N ARG A 100 11.79 5.33 7.21
CA ARG A 100 12.06 4.92 5.80
C ARG A 100 10.82 4.93 4.92
N SER A 101 9.64 4.68 5.50
CA SER A 101 8.37 4.68 4.77
C SER A 101 8.08 6.00 4.05
N HIS A 102 8.60 7.12 4.57
CA HIS A 102 8.50 8.43 3.92
C HIS A 102 9.00 8.43 2.48
N ALA A 103 10.15 7.80 2.21
CA ALA A 103 10.74 7.78 0.87
C ALA A 103 9.79 7.12 -0.15
N HIS A 104 9.09 6.06 0.25
CA HIS A 104 8.10 5.40 -0.59
C HIS A 104 6.89 6.30 -0.87
N TYR A 105 6.23 6.79 0.18
CA TYR A 105 5.02 7.62 0.02
C TYR A 105 5.33 8.89 -0.77
N ARG A 106 6.47 9.54 -0.48
CA ARG A 106 6.89 10.75 -1.18
C ARG A 106 7.23 10.47 -2.64
N GLY A 107 7.97 9.40 -2.92
CA GLY A 107 8.31 8.99 -4.28
C GLY A 107 7.06 8.66 -5.09
N PHE A 108 6.14 7.85 -4.53
CA PHE A 108 4.92 7.47 -5.20
C PHE A 108 3.99 8.67 -5.45
N ALA A 109 3.80 9.55 -4.46
CA ALA A 109 3.03 10.79 -4.65
C ALA A 109 3.63 11.68 -5.74
N THR A 110 4.96 11.74 -5.83
CA THR A 110 5.67 12.50 -6.88
C THR A 110 5.35 11.94 -8.26
N SER A 111 5.43 10.62 -8.44
CA SER A 111 5.06 9.97 -9.71
C SER A 111 3.59 10.20 -10.07
N GLN A 112 2.68 10.17 -9.08
CA GLN A 112 1.26 10.47 -9.31
C GLN A 112 1.02 11.94 -9.71
N ARG A 113 1.75 12.90 -9.10
CA ARG A 113 1.71 14.32 -9.48
C ARG A 113 2.24 14.54 -10.90
N GLN A 114 3.32 13.85 -11.28
CA GLN A 114 3.90 13.95 -12.64
C GLN A 114 2.97 13.35 -13.71
N ALA A 115 2.19 12.33 -13.35
CA ALA A 115 1.20 11.73 -14.24
C ALA A 115 -0.12 12.52 -14.34
N LEU A 116 -0.25 13.64 -13.62
CA LEU A 116 -1.41 14.53 -13.70
C LEU A 116 -1.20 15.52 -14.85
N ASP A 117 -2.16 15.61 -15.75
CA ASP A 117 -2.20 16.68 -16.76
C ASP A 117 -2.61 18.00 -16.08
N PRO A 118 -1.75 19.04 -16.06
CA PRO A 118 -2.09 20.32 -15.44
C PRO A 118 -3.17 21.10 -16.20
N ALA A 119 -3.33 20.86 -17.51
CA ALA A 119 -4.34 21.53 -18.34
C ALA A 119 -5.69 20.80 -18.30
N ALA A 120 -5.70 19.50 -17.99
CA ALA A 120 -6.90 18.67 -17.89
C ALA A 120 -6.85 17.73 -16.66
N PRO A 121 -6.81 18.28 -15.44
CA PRO A 121 -6.63 17.47 -14.25
C PRO A 121 -7.86 16.60 -13.98
N GLN A 122 -7.61 15.33 -13.69
CA GLN A 122 -8.65 14.37 -13.30
C GLN A 122 -8.76 14.30 -11.77
N ALA A 123 -9.98 14.41 -11.25
CA ALA A 123 -10.30 14.29 -9.82
C ALA A 123 -9.71 13.01 -9.21
N LYS A 124 -9.80 11.88 -9.94
CA LYS A 124 -9.18 10.61 -9.54
C LYS A 124 -7.69 10.78 -9.27
N LYS A 125 -6.93 11.37 -10.19
CA LYS A 125 -5.47 11.51 -10.07
C LYS A 125 -5.07 12.43 -8.92
N VAL A 126 -5.80 13.54 -8.72
CA VAL A 126 -5.61 14.43 -7.56
C VAL A 126 -5.85 13.68 -6.25
N LEU A 127 -6.96 12.94 -6.15
CA LEU A 127 -7.28 12.12 -4.98
C LEU A 127 -6.23 11.05 -4.68
N TYR A 128 -5.55 10.50 -5.70
CA TYR A 128 -4.45 9.55 -5.50
C TYR A 128 -3.24 10.22 -4.83
N VAL A 129 -2.85 11.41 -5.29
CA VAL A 129 -1.75 12.17 -4.65
C VAL A 129 -2.09 12.48 -3.19
N LEU A 130 -3.30 12.98 -2.93
CA LEU A 130 -3.77 13.29 -1.57
C LEU A 130 -3.79 12.03 -0.69
N ARG A 131 -4.35 10.92 -1.18
CA ARG A 131 -4.39 9.66 -0.44
C ARG A 131 -3.00 9.20 -0.06
N THR A 132 -2.05 9.19 -0.99
CA THR A 132 -0.68 8.76 -0.72
C THR A 132 0.01 9.66 0.31
N CYS A 133 -0.07 10.98 0.16
CA CYS A 133 0.56 11.91 1.10
C CYS A 133 -0.04 11.79 2.51
N LEU A 134 -1.37 11.75 2.62
CA LEU A 134 -2.03 11.69 3.94
C LEU A 134 -1.89 10.32 4.61
N THR A 135 -1.87 9.23 3.84
CA THR A 135 -1.57 7.89 4.38
C THR A 135 -0.16 7.85 4.96
N GLY A 136 0.82 8.37 4.22
CA GLY A 136 2.21 8.44 4.68
C GLY A 136 2.38 9.36 5.90
N ALA A 137 1.73 10.53 5.90
CA ALA A 137 1.75 11.44 7.04
C ALA A 137 1.14 10.78 8.29
N HIS A 138 0.00 10.10 8.13
CA HIS A 138 -0.66 9.40 9.22
C HIS A 138 0.20 8.28 9.81
N LEU A 139 0.83 7.47 8.97
CA LEU A 139 1.77 6.45 9.41
C LEU A 139 2.92 7.05 10.23
N LEU A 140 3.54 8.12 9.72
CA LEU A 140 4.69 8.73 10.36
C LEU A 140 4.34 9.41 11.69
N GLU A 141 3.13 9.95 11.83
CA GLU A 141 2.65 10.60 13.05
C GLU A 141 2.14 9.62 14.11
N THR A 142 1.55 8.49 13.69
CA THR A 142 0.77 7.62 14.61
C THR A 142 1.25 6.18 14.70
N GLY A 143 2.05 5.71 13.74
CA GLY A 143 2.35 4.29 13.59
C GLY A 143 1.20 3.46 13.00
N GLU A 144 0.12 4.08 12.53
CA GLU A 144 -1.02 3.40 11.91
C GLU A 144 -1.06 3.61 10.40
N VAL A 145 -1.33 2.54 9.64
CA VAL A 145 -1.52 2.61 8.19
C VAL A 145 -3.00 2.67 7.86
N VAL A 146 -3.45 3.82 7.37
CA VAL A 146 -4.85 4.04 6.97
C VAL A 146 -4.89 4.55 5.52
N PRO A 147 -5.04 3.66 4.52
CA PRO A 147 -5.05 4.05 3.10
C PRO A 147 -6.40 4.62 2.62
N ASP A 148 -7.29 4.96 3.56
CA ASP A 148 -8.62 5.48 3.29
C ASP A 148 -8.65 6.99 3.51
N LEU A 149 -8.56 7.73 2.40
CA LEU A 149 -8.59 9.19 2.41
C LEU A 149 -9.86 9.75 3.07
N THR A 150 -11.00 9.04 2.99
CA THR A 150 -12.28 9.48 3.59
C THR A 150 -12.23 9.55 5.11
N ARG A 151 -11.33 8.78 5.73
CA ARG A 151 -11.08 8.77 7.18
C ARG A 151 -10.03 9.77 7.61
N LEU A 152 -9.19 10.25 6.69
CA LEU A 152 -8.03 11.08 7.01
C LEU A 152 -8.23 12.57 6.72
N TRP A 153 -8.95 12.94 5.67
CA TRP A 153 -8.97 14.32 5.17
C TRP A 153 -9.35 15.37 6.23
N SER A 154 -10.28 15.04 7.13
CA SER A 154 -10.73 15.97 8.18
C SER A 154 -9.64 16.20 9.24
N ARG A 155 -8.95 15.14 9.68
CA ARG A 155 -7.84 15.21 10.65
C ARG A 155 -6.68 16.07 10.13
N TYR A 156 -6.43 16.00 8.83
CA TYR A 156 -5.29 16.66 8.18
C TYR A 156 -5.65 18.02 7.55
N GLU A 157 -6.90 18.47 7.70
CA GLU A 157 -7.40 19.76 7.19
C GLU A 157 -7.34 19.89 5.65
N PHE A 158 -7.88 18.88 4.96
CA PHE A 158 -8.10 18.86 3.51
C PHE A 158 -9.60 18.85 3.17
N PRO A 159 -10.35 19.94 3.46
CA PRO A 159 -11.80 20.03 3.21
C PRO A 159 -12.19 19.95 1.72
N GLU A 160 -11.22 20.01 0.81
CA GLU A 160 -11.40 19.86 -0.64
C GLU A 160 -11.76 18.41 -1.05
N VAL A 161 -11.45 17.43 -0.20
CA VAL A 161 -11.59 16.00 -0.53
C VAL A 161 -13.03 15.57 -0.83
N PRO A 162 -14.06 15.91 -0.02
CA PRO A 162 -15.44 15.54 -0.34
C PRO A 162 -15.92 16.08 -1.71
N GLU A 163 -15.57 17.31 -2.05
CA GLU A 163 -15.91 17.93 -3.35
C GLU A 163 -15.22 17.18 -4.51
N LEU A 164 -13.92 16.85 -4.37
CA LEU A 164 -13.19 16.05 -5.36
C LEU A 164 -13.78 14.64 -5.54
N ILE A 165 -14.26 14.02 -4.46
CA ILE A 165 -14.93 12.71 -4.52
C ILE A 165 -16.22 12.81 -5.31
N GLU A 166 -17.00 13.89 -5.12
CA GLU A 166 -18.23 14.11 -5.86
C GLU A 166 -17.97 14.39 -7.34
N HIS A 167 -16.97 15.20 -7.68
CA HIS A 167 -16.52 15.39 -9.06
C HIS A 167 -16.08 14.08 -9.72
N LYS A 168 -15.35 13.22 -8.99
CA LYS A 168 -14.95 11.90 -9.49
C LYS A 168 -16.16 11.02 -9.81
N ARG A 169 -17.26 11.14 -9.06
CA ARG A 169 -18.48 10.33 -9.25
C ARG A 169 -19.37 10.85 -10.37
N SER A 170 -19.49 12.17 -10.50
CA SER A 170 -20.47 12.81 -11.40
C SER A 170 -20.00 12.97 -12.84
N ALA A 171 -18.69 13.03 -13.09
CA ALA A 171 -18.16 13.25 -14.44
C ALA A 171 -17.72 11.94 -15.12
N GLU A 172 -18.23 11.66 -16.33
CA GLU A 172 -17.88 10.46 -17.13
C GLU A 172 -16.37 10.27 -17.35
N ARG A 173 -15.59 11.36 -17.31
CA ARG A 173 -14.11 11.35 -17.37
C ARG A 173 -13.43 11.86 -16.10
N GLY A 174 -14.20 12.32 -15.10
CA GLY A 174 -13.64 12.88 -13.87
C GLY A 174 -12.81 14.15 -14.06
N LEU A 175 -12.96 14.89 -15.16
CA LEU A 175 -12.22 16.13 -15.42
C LEU A 175 -12.70 17.24 -14.49
N LEU A 176 -11.75 18.01 -13.97
CA LEU A 176 -12.01 19.16 -13.14
C LEU A 176 -12.07 20.44 -14.00
N ASP A 177 -12.88 21.40 -13.58
CA ASP A 177 -13.06 22.68 -14.27
C ASP A 177 -11.93 23.69 -13.99
N ALA A 178 -12.02 24.87 -14.62
CA ALA A 178 -11.03 25.93 -14.46
C ALA A 178 -10.83 26.38 -13.01
N SER A 179 -11.88 26.36 -12.18
CA SER A 179 -11.78 26.75 -10.76
C SER A 179 -10.89 25.80 -9.97
N TRP A 180 -10.78 24.55 -10.39
CA TRP A 180 -9.90 23.55 -9.79
C TRP A 180 -8.48 23.62 -10.34
N ILE A 181 -8.31 23.88 -11.63
CA ILE A 181 -6.99 23.99 -12.28
C ILE A 181 -6.09 24.96 -11.51
N GLU A 182 -6.64 26.11 -11.09
CA GLU A 182 -5.90 27.12 -10.33
C GLU A 182 -5.59 26.69 -8.88
N ARG A 183 -6.46 25.89 -8.25
CA ARG A 183 -6.33 25.46 -6.85
C ARG A 183 -5.41 24.25 -6.65
N ILE A 184 -5.33 23.36 -7.64
CA ILE A 184 -4.63 22.07 -7.52
C ILE A 184 -3.16 22.21 -7.14
N PRO A 185 -2.35 23.10 -7.76
CA PRO A 185 -0.93 23.19 -7.42
C PRO A 185 -0.70 23.44 -5.92
N ALA A 186 -1.40 24.43 -5.36
CA ALA A 186 -1.31 24.78 -3.95
C ALA A 186 -1.83 23.66 -3.03
N LEU A 187 -2.91 22.97 -3.44
CA LEU A 187 -3.45 21.82 -2.72
C LEU A 187 -2.46 20.66 -2.65
N LEU A 188 -1.79 20.34 -3.77
CA LEU A 188 -0.79 19.28 -3.81
C LEU A 188 0.45 19.68 -3.01
N ASP A 189 0.94 20.92 -3.13
CA ASP A 189 2.08 21.41 -2.36
C ASP A 189 1.83 21.33 -0.85
N ARG A 190 0.62 21.67 -0.39
CA ARG A 190 0.18 21.46 1.01
C ARG A 190 0.25 19.99 1.42
N ALA A 191 -0.19 19.06 0.56
CA ALA A 191 -0.16 17.63 0.85
C ALA A 191 1.29 17.09 0.98
N PHE A 192 2.20 17.50 0.10
CA PHE A 192 3.63 17.17 0.22
C PHE A 192 4.24 17.77 1.49
N ALA A 193 3.96 19.04 1.78
CA ALA A 193 4.45 19.70 2.99
C ALA A 193 3.97 18.98 4.25
N ARG A 194 2.72 18.51 4.30
CA ARG A 194 2.20 17.73 5.42
C ARG A 194 2.95 16.40 5.60
N LEU A 195 3.23 15.68 4.50
CA LEU A 195 4.03 14.45 4.54
C LEU A 195 5.46 14.71 5.04
N ASP A 196 6.10 15.78 4.56
CA ASP A 196 7.47 16.14 4.93
C ASP A 196 7.54 16.62 6.41
N GLN A 197 6.53 17.34 6.91
CA GLN A 197 6.40 17.71 8.33
C GLN A 197 6.22 16.50 9.25
N ALA A 198 5.37 15.54 8.83
CA ALA A 198 5.18 14.29 9.56
C ALA A 198 6.50 13.50 9.66
N TYR A 199 7.30 13.46 8.59
CA TYR A 199 8.63 12.83 8.62
C TYR A 199 9.60 13.53 9.57
N ALA A 200 9.59 14.87 9.60
CA ALA A 200 10.48 15.66 10.45
C ALA A 200 10.15 15.52 11.95
N SER A 201 8.88 15.35 12.29
CA SER A 201 8.37 15.27 13.68
C SER A 201 8.11 13.84 14.16
N SER A 202 8.24 12.83 13.29
CA SER A 202 7.95 11.43 13.60
C SER A 202 8.78 10.91 14.77
N SER A 203 8.11 10.24 15.72
CA SER A 203 8.75 9.48 16.79
C SER A 203 9.16 8.06 16.36
N LEU A 204 8.86 7.65 15.12
CA LEU A 204 9.27 6.35 14.63
C LEU A 204 10.81 6.31 14.49
N PRO A 205 11.44 5.15 14.71
CA PRO A 205 12.86 4.96 14.47
C PRO A 205 13.28 5.30 13.03
N GLU A 206 14.54 5.67 12.82
CA GLU A 206 15.06 5.90 11.47
C GLU A 206 15.11 4.61 10.64
N GLN A 207 15.43 3.49 11.28
CA GLN A 207 15.58 2.16 10.70
C GLN A 207 14.62 1.17 11.39
N PRO A 208 14.27 0.04 10.76
CA PRO A 208 13.56 -1.04 11.44
C PRO A 208 14.27 -1.42 12.75
N ALA A 209 13.52 -1.52 13.86
CA ALA A 209 14.10 -1.73 15.18
C ALA A 209 14.60 -3.16 15.41
N GLU A 210 13.89 -4.14 14.85
CA GLU A 210 14.11 -5.58 15.07
C GLU A 210 13.96 -6.35 13.75
N PRO A 211 14.77 -6.03 12.72
CA PRO A 211 14.64 -6.61 11.38
C PRO A 211 14.79 -8.13 11.37
N GLU A 212 15.57 -8.69 12.29
CA GLU A 212 15.79 -10.12 12.50
C GLU A 212 14.49 -10.88 12.77
N LEU A 213 13.50 -10.27 13.44
CA LEU A 213 12.22 -10.94 13.72
C LEU A 213 11.43 -11.26 12.45
N LEU A 214 11.55 -10.41 11.42
CA LEU A 214 10.94 -10.64 10.11
C LEU A 214 11.68 -11.73 9.33
N GLU A 215 13.01 -11.81 9.48
CA GLU A 215 13.83 -12.86 8.88
C GLU A 215 13.59 -14.22 9.54
N GLU A 216 13.58 -14.29 10.87
CA GLU A 216 13.26 -15.50 11.63
C GLU A 216 11.86 -16.02 11.27
N TRP A 217 10.87 -15.13 11.16
CA TRP A 217 9.53 -15.49 10.69
C TRP A 217 9.57 -16.10 9.28
N LEU A 218 10.29 -15.47 8.35
CA LEU A 218 10.42 -15.98 6.98
C LEU A 218 11.04 -17.38 6.96
N ILE A 219 12.09 -17.60 7.75
CA ILE A 219 12.78 -18.90 7.87
C ILE A 219 11.82 -19.94 8.46
N ALA A 220 11.15 -19.63 9.57
CA ALA A 220 10.20 -20.54 10.21
C ALA A 220 9.07 -20.95 9.26
N ARG A 221 8.51 -20.00 8.49
CA ARG A 221 7.46 -20.25 7.50
C ARG A 221 7.91 -21.16 6.37
N ARG A 222 9.18 -21.12 6.00
CA ARG A 222 9.78 -22.00 4.99
C ARG A 222 10.01 -23.40 5.55
N LEU A 223 10.59 -23.50 6.73
CA LEU A 223 10.82 -24.79 7.38
C LEU A 223 9.52 -25.58 7.61
N ALA A 224 8.44 -24.89 7.96
CA ALA A 224 7.12 -25.52 8.13
C ALA A 224 6.49 -26.05 6.81
N GLN A 225 7.08 -25.75 5.66
CA GLN A 225 6.60 -26.16 4.34
C GLN A 225 7.53 -27.19 3.65
N LEU A 226 8.65 -27.55 4.27
CA LEU A 226 9.50 -28.68 3.88
C LEU A 226 8.88 -30.01 4.32
#